data_AF-A0A1P8WFL4-F1
#
_entry.id   AF-A0A1P8WFL4-F1
#
_cell.length_a   1.000
_cell.length_b   1.000
_cell.length_c   1.000
_cell.angle_alpha   90.00
_cell.angle_beta   90.00
_cell.angle_gamma   90.00
#
_symmetry.space_group_name_H-M   'P 1'
#
loop_
_entity.id
_entity.type
_entity.pdbx_description
1 polymer ?
#
loop_
_entity_poly.entity_id
_entity_poly.type
_entity_poly.pdbx_seq_one_letter_code
_entity_poly.pdbx_strand_id
1 'polypeptide(L)'
;MAFVPAHRVWSGDSLRPGRHSGSTTPAWTLWLLRFQIAIPYIYAGIAKLDRDWLQGAAVQLGLQERLDVPFIGSWLQHNTAAWSIVYGGLLFDLPIVPCLLWPRTRMAAFAIAALFHTINAVLFDIGVFPWLMIAATTLFLPPDWPRRAMRFGGRNQASDQRPAVEITEPVAAAEKDPNTATVFVLLLFVVVQLLVPFRHHLYPGNPSWTGEGDNFAWRMMLNHKRGGVAFHAVKPGTSQRLPIDVRPMLSRFQYRRLISDPDLILQLAHRLSEGFQKDGFENFEIHAVALVSLNGRRPQLLIDPELDLSQEQRSMFHRPFVLPLTEAVPEQLWNVPVRDWAEDFPELFPAATEDAGSL
;
A
#
# COMPACT_ATOMS: atom_id res chain seq x y z
N MET A 1 -3.49 10.91 17.45
CA MET A 1 -3.41 12.07 18.38
C MET A 1 -4.71 12.31 19.14
N ALA A 2 -5.90 12.26 18.52
CA ALA A 2 -7.17 12.53 19.20
C ALA A 2 -7.48 11.61 20.42
N PHE A 3 -6.93 10.40 20.45
CA PHE A 3 -7.17 9.40 21.50
C PHE A 3 -6.03 9.25 22.51
N VAL A 4 -4.98 10.07 22.41
CA VAL A 4 -3.91 10.13 23.42
C VAL A 4 -3.95 11.48 24.13
N PRO A 5 -3.64 11.55 25.44
CA PRO A 5 -3.56 12.81 26.19
C PRO A 5 -2.34 13.67 25.78
N ALA A 6 -2.33 14.13 24.53
CA ALA A 6 -1.32 15.00 23.91
C ALA A 6 -1.78 16.46 23.80
N HIS A 7 -2.79 16.86 24.57
CA HIS A 7 -3.44 18.18 24.50
C HIS A 7 -2.73 19.27 25.34
N ARG A 8 -1.57 18.98 25.95
CA ARG A 8 -0.96 19.89 26.93
C ARG A 8 0.07 20.86 26.36
N VAL A 9 1.00 20.37 25.53
CA VAL A 9 2.13 21.16 25.00
C VAL A 9 1.97 21.34 23.50
N TRP A 10 2.07 22.60 23.02
CA TRP A 10 1.94 22.98 21.61
C TRP A 10 0.66 22.45 20.94
N SER A 11 -0.44 22.47 21.68
CA SER A 11 -1.78 22.12 21.21
C SER A 11 -2.67 23.36 21.10
N GLY A 12 -3.73 23.31 20.28
CA GLY A 12 -4.76 24.35 20.28
C GLY A 12 -5.47 24.47 21.64
N ASP A 13 -5.63 23.37 22.38
CA ASP A 13 -6.22 23.38 23.73
C ASP A 13 -5.38 24.15 24.74
N SER A 14 -4.05 24.15 24.58
CA SER A 14 -3.11 24.90 25.43
C SER A 14 -3.13 26.41 25.21
N LEU A 15 -3.91 26.90 24.23
CA LEU A 15 -4.17 28.32 23.97
C LEU A 15 -5.42 28.82 24.69
N ARG A 16 -6.25 27.93 25.28
CA ARG A 16 -7.48 28.29 25.98
C ARG A 16 -7.17 28.79 27.41
N PRO A 17 -7.65 29.98 27.82
CA PRO A 17 -7.47 30.48 29.18
C PRO A 17 -8.03 29.52 30.24
N GLY A 18 -7.34 29.37 31.38
CA GLY A 18 -7.80 28.56 32.52
C GLY A 18 -7.53 27.05 32.43
N ARG A 19 -7.02 26.53 31.30
CA ARG A 19 -6.48 25.17 31.20
C ARG A 19 -4.95 25.20 31.41
N HIS A 20 -4.51 24.89 32.62
CA HIS A 20 -3.08 24.79 32.98
C HIS A 20 -2.57 23.35 32.82
N SER A 21 -1.47 23.16 32.09
CA SER A 21 -0.05 23.23 32.51
C SER A 21 0.49 21.87 32.96
N GLY A 22 1.03 21.14 31.99
CA GLY A 22 1.88 19.98 32.23
C GLY A 22 2.81 19.82 31.05
N SER A 23 4.10 19.57 31.32
CA SER A 23 5.11 19.34 30.28
C SER A 23 5.28 17.84 29.95
N THR A 24 4.51 16.99 30.63
CA THR A 24 4.59 15.53 30.58
C THR A 24 3.29 14.90 30.10
N THR A 25 3.39 13.66 29.61
CA THR A 25 2.29 12.79 29.20
C THR A 25 2.64 11.35 29.60
N PRO A 26 1.67 10.47 29.90
CA PRO A 26 1.93 9.07 30.21
C PRO A 26 2.76 8.39 29.11
N ALA A 27 3.76 7.59 29.50
CA ALA A 27 4.69 6.95 28.58
C ALA A 27 4.00 6.02 27.56
N TRP A 28 2.89 5.39 27.94
CA TRP A 28 2.12 4.49 27.06
C TRP A 28 1.67 5.17 25.77
N THR A 29 1.47 6.49 25.79
CA THR A 29 1.02 7.25 24.61
C THR A 29 2.07 7.24 23.51
N LEU A 30 3.33 7.54 23.85
CA LEU A 30 4.45 7.50 22.93
C LEU A 30 4.75 6.08 22.48
N TRP A 31 4.64 5.10 23.39
CA TRP A 31 4.82 3.70 23.06
C TRP A 31 3.74 3.16 22.13
N LEU A 32 2.49 3.58 22.27
CA LEU A 32 1.41 3.23 21.35
C LEU A 32 1.70 3.78 19.94
N LEU A 33 2.19 5.02 19.84
CA LEU A 33 2.57 5.59 18.54
C LEU A 33 3.79 4.89 17.95
N ARG A 34 4.83 4.63 18.74
CA ARG A 34 6.00 3.84 18.31
C ARG A 34 5.60 2.46 17.83
N PHE A 35 4.68 1.80 18.53
CA PHE A 35 4.12 0.52 18.12
C PHE A 35 3.45 0.63 16.75
N GLN A 36 2.58 1.61 16.52
CA GLN A 36 1.93 1.80 15.21
C GLN A 36 2.94 2.01 14.08
N ILE A 37 4.04 2.74 14.32
CA ILE A 37 5.07 2.96 13.31
C ILE A 37 5.99 1.74 13.13
N ALA A 38 6.18 0.94 14.18
CA ALA A 38 6.95 -0.30 14.10
C ALA A 38 6.24 -1.38 13.24
N ILE A 39 4.91 -1.42 13.27
CA ILE A 39 4.10 -2.43 12.57
C ILE A 39 4.45 -2.49 11.06
N PRO A 40 4.38 -1.39 10.29
CA PRO A 40 4.75 -1.42 8.87
C PRO A 40 6.17 -1.94 8.60
N TYR A 41 7.17 -1.57 9.40
CA TYR A 41 8.55 -2.07 9.21
C TYR A 41 8.66 -3.57 9.46
N ILE A 42 8.11 -4.06 10.57
CA ILE A 42 8.17 -5.47 10.93
C ILE A 42 7.49 -6.32 9.84
N TYR A 43 6.27 -5.93 9.44
CA TYR A 43 5.53 -6.67 8.43
C TYR A 43 6.12 -6.53 7.03
N ALA A 44 6.69 -5.38 6.68
CA ALA A 44 7.44 -5.24 5.43
C ALA A 44 8.67 -6.16 5.41
N GLY A 45 9.38 -6.29 6.53
CA GLY A 45 10.52 -7.22 6.66
C GLY A 45 10.11 -8.68 6.53
N ILE A 46 9.00 -9.08 7.19
CA ILE A 46 8.43 -10.43 7.06
C ILE A 46 7.98 -10.69 5.62
N ALA A 47 7.27 -9.75 4.99
CA ALA A 47 6.82 -9.89 3.61
C ALA A 47 7.99 -10.06 2.63
N LYS A 48 9.15 -9.43 2.89
CA LYS A 48 10.35 -9.59 2.06
C LYS A 48 11.03 -10.96 2.16
N LEU A 49 10.59 -11.84 3.06
CA LEU A 49 11.01 -13.24 3.07
C LEU A 49 10.26 -14.09 2.02
N ASP A 50 9.26 -13.50 1.35
CA ASP A 50 8.50 -14.14 0.29
C ASP A 50 9.40 -14.48 -0.92
N ARG A 51 9.13 -15.63 -1.55
CA ARG A 51 9.89 -16.12 -2.70
C ARG A 51 9.85 -15.14 -3.88
N ASP A 52 8.71 -14.49 -4.11
CA ASP A 52 8.55 -13.50 -5.19
C ASP A 52 9.44 -12.26 -4.96
N TRP A 53 9.61 -11.83 -3.69
CA TRP A 53 10.53 -10.74 -3.35
C TRP A 53 11.98 -11.16 -3.54
N LEU A 54 12.36 -12.31 -2.99
CA LEU A 54 13.74 -12.80 -3.02
C LEU A 54 14.24 -13.08 -4.43
N GLN A 55 13.35 -13.38 -5.38
CA GLN A 55 13.75 -13.50 -6.78
C GLN A 55 14.09 -12.14 -7.43
N GLY A 56 13.54 -11.03 -6.91
CA GLY A 56 13.83 -9.68 -7.39
C GLY A 56 13.14 -9.30 -8.71
N ALA A 57 12.28 -10.15 -9.27
CA ALA A 57 11.60 -9.90 -10.53
C ALA A 57 10.74 -8.61 -10.50
N ALA A 58 9.96 -8.42 -9.44
CA ALA A 58 9.15 -7.21 -9.26
C ALA A 58 10.01 -5.94 -9.19
N VAL A 59 11.13 -6.02 -8.47
CA VAL A 59 12.09 -4.92 -8.32
C VAL A 59 12.76 -4.60 -9.66
N GLN A 60 13.23 -5.63 -10.37
CA GLN A 60 13.87 -5.47 -11.67
C GLN A 60 12.94 -4.80 -12.69
N LEU A 61 11.69 -5.24 -12.77
CA LEU A 61 10.68 -4.64 -13.65
C LEU A 61 10.41 -3.18 -13.27
N GLY A 62 10.27 -2.87 -11.98
CA GLY A 62 10.09 -1.50 -11.52
C GLY A 62 11.29 -0.58 -11.81
N LEU A 63 12.52 -1.09 -11.71
CA LEU A 63 13.74 -0.34 -12.02
C LEU A 63 13.88 0.00 -13.51
N GLN A 64 13.36 -0.85 -14.40
CA GLN A 64 13.37 -0.58 -15.85
C GLN A 64 12.53 0.65 -16.22
N GLU A 65 11.60 1.07 -15.36
CA GLU A 65 10.79 2.29 -15.53
C GLU A 65 11.51 3.56 -15.02
N ARG A 66 12.74 3.42 -14.50
CA ARG A 66 13.50 4.46 -13.78
C ARG A 66 14.94 4.64 -14.27
N LEU A 67 15.20 4.28 -15.51
CA LEU A 67 16.55 4.36 -16.10
C LEU A 67 17.02 5.79 -16.38
N ASP A 68 16.12 6.77 -16.26
CA ASP A 68 16.35 8.20 -16.44
C ASP A 68 16.95 8.90 -15.21
N VAL A 69 17.10 8.20 -14.08
CA VAL A 69 17.68 8.79 -12.86
C VAL A 69 19.16 9.16 -13.08
N PRO A 70 19.56 10.43 -12.86
CA PRO A 70 20.93 10.88 -13.06
C PRO A 70 21.95 10.05 -12.26
N PHE A 71 23.13 9.83 -12.86
CA PHE A 71 24.30 9.13 -12.29
C PHE A 71 24.16 7.63 -12.01
N ILE A 72 22.96 7.14 -11.71
CA ILE A 72 22.72 5.72 -11.36
C ILE A 72 21.90 4.95 -12.39
N GLY A 73 21.26 5.62 -13.36
CA GLY A 73 20.40 4.97 -14.36
C GLY A 73 21.05 3.83 -15.14
N SER A 74 22.35 3.92 -15.45
CA SER A 74 23.10 2.83 -16.09
C SER A 74 23.28 1.61 -15.16
N TRP A 75 23.53 1.84 -13.87
CA TRP A 75 23.62 0.77 -12.87
C TRP A 75 22.27 0.07 -12.66
N LEU A 76 21.16 0.83 -12.71
CA LEU A 76 19.80 0.28 -12.55
C LEU A 76 19.42 -0.75 -13.63
N GLN A 77 20.11 -0.76 -14.77
CA GLN A 77 19.91 -1.76 -15.83
C GLN A 77 20.46 -3.14 -15.46
N HIS A 78 21.41 -3.20 -14.52
CA HIS A 78 22.07 -4.43 -14.13
C HIS A 78 21.33 -5.14 -12.99
N ASN A 79 21.32 -6.47 -13.02
CA ASN A 79 20.72 -7.30 -11.97
C ASN A 79 21.31 -7.01 -10.57
N THR A 80 22.57 -6.54 -10.50
CA THR A 80 23.20 -6.15 -9.22
C THR A 80 22.46 -5.04 -8.51
N ALA A 81 21.82 -4.12 -9.23
CA ALA A 81 20.95 -3.10 -8.63
C ALA A 81 19.69 -3.73 -8.02
N ALA A 82 19.01 -4.60 -8.75
CA ALA A 82 17.85 -5.32 -8.24
C ALA A 82 18.20 -6.14 -6.98
N TRP A 83 19.28 -6.92 -7.00
CA TRP A 83 19.75 -7.68 -5.83
C TRP A 83 20.10 -6.78 -4.64
N SER A 84 20.73 -5.63 -4.88
CA SER A 84 21.05 -4.67 -3.83
C SER A 84 19.80 -4.13 -3.14
N ILE A 85 18.73 -3.88 -3.89
CA ILE A 85 17.45 -3.41 -3.34
C ILE A 85 16.71 -4.54 -2.62
N VAL A 86 16.69 -5.76 -3.19
CA VAL A 86 16.05 -6.94 -2.59
C VAL A 86 16.64 -7.24 -1.22
N TYR A 87 17.97 -7.44 -1.15
CA TYR A 87 18.64 -7.77 0.10
C TYR A 87 18.85 -6.57 1.01
N GLY A 88 19.09 -5.38 0.44
CA GLY A 88 19.18 -4.13 1.21
C GLY A 88 17.87 -3.79 1.91
N GLY A 89 16.73 -3.97 1.24
CA GLY A 89 15.40 -3.81 1.84
C GLY A 89 15.17 -4.79 2.99
N LEU A 90 15.58 -6.06 2.83
CA LEU A 90 15.46 -7.06 3.89
C LEU A 90 16.36 -6.76 5.10
N LEU A 91 17.63 -6.43 4.84
CA LEU A 91 18.63 -6.06 5.85
C LEU A 91 18.28 -4.74 6.55
N PHE A 92 17.47 -3.89 5.92
CA PHE A 92 16.91 -2.70 6.54
C PHE A 92 15.69 -3.04 7.40
N ASP A 93 14.64 -3.61 6.82
CA ASP A 93 13.33 -3.71 7.49
C ASP A 93 13.33 -4.65 8.71
N LEU A 94 14.07 -5.76 8.67
CA LEU A 94 14.12 -6.72 9.78
C LEU A 94 14.73 -6.12 11.06
N PRO A 95 15.93 -5.49 11.03
CA PRO A 95 16.55 -4.95 12.24
C PRO A 95 16.20 -3.49 12.55
N ILE A 96 15.54 -2.72 11.67
CA ILE A 96 15.44 -1.26 11.87
C ILE A 96 14.71 -0.90 13.17
N VAL A 97 13.63 -1.61 13.51
CA VAL A 97 12.85 -1.34 14.73
C VAL A 97 13.68 -1.57 16.00
N PRO A 98 14.29 -2.74 16.25
CA PRO A 98 15.13 -2.92 17.44
C PRO A 98 16.31 -1.93 17.47
N CYS A 99 16.90 -1.60 16.31
CA CYS A 99 17.97 -0.61 16.21
C CYS A 99 17.51 0.83 16.55
N LEU A 100 16.28 1.21 16.22
CA LEU A 100 15.68 2.49 16.63
C LEU A 100 15.33 2.52 18.13
N LEU A 101 14.91 1.38 18.68
CA LEU A 101 14.56 1.27 20.10
C LEU A 101 15.81 1.34 20.99
N TRP A 102 16.91 0.69 20.61
CA TRP A 102 18.15 0.66 21.40
C TRP A 102 18.86 2.01 21.41
N PRO A 103 19.05 2.67 22.58
CA PRO A 103 19.70 3.97 22.66
C PRO A 103 21.06 4.11 21.96
N ARG A 104 21.87 3.06 21.91
CA ARG A 104 23.24 3.10 21.35
C ARG A 104 23.23 3.21 19.83
N THR A 105 22.27 2.60 19.15
CA THR A 105 22.18 2.56 17.68
C THR A 105 21.20 3.56 17.12
N ARG A 106 20.31 4.12 17.95
CA ARG A 106 19.15 4.92 17.53
C ARG A 106 19.44 6.03 16.52
N MET A 107 20.48 6.85 16.74
CA MET A 107 20.77 7.96 15.81
C MET A 107 21.26 7.45 14.46
N ALA A 108 22.12 6.42 14.45
CA ALA A 108 22.57 5.77 13.23
C ALA A 108 21.39 5.10 12.50
N ALA A 109 20.53 4.40 13.23
CA ALA A 109 19.32 3.78 12.70
C ALA A 109 18.36 4.82 12.10
N PHE A 110 18.17 5.96 12.76
CA PHE A 110 17.36 7.07 12.21
C PHE A 110 17.95 7.62 10.91
N ALA A 111 19.27 7.85 10.86
CA ALA A 111 19.94 8.30 9.64
C ALA A 111 19.82 7.29 8.49
N ILE A 112 19.99 5.99 8.79
CA ILE A 112 19.81 4.90 7.82
C ILE A 112 18.36 4.85 7.33
N ALA A 113 17.37 4.97 8.22
CA ALA A 113 15.95 5.04 7.84
C ALA A 113 15.66 6.24 6.94
N ALA A 114 16.18 7.42 7.29
CA ALA A 114 16.01 8.61 6.47
C ALA A 114 16.62 8.46 5.07
N LEU A 115 17.82 7.88 4.98
CA LEU A 115 18.47 7.57 3.72
C LEU A 115 17.65 6.56 2.91
N PHE A 116 17.21 5.46 3.52
CA PHE A 116 16.41 4.41 2.87
C PHE A 116 15.11 4.96 2.29
N HIS A 117 14.37 5.76 3.06
CA HIS A 117 13.13 6.39 2.57
C HIS A 117 13.41 7.41 1.47
N THR A 118 14.51 8.15 1.56
CA THR A 118 14.91 9.09 0.49
C THR A 118 15.23 8.34 -0.81
N ILE A 119 15.98 7.23 -0.72
CA ILE A 119 16.25 6.36 -1.88
C ILE A 119 14.94 5.83 -2.47
N ASN A 120 14.02 5.36 -1.63
CA ASN A 120 12.71 4.90 -2.10
C ASN A 120 11.88 6.02 -2.75
N ALA A 121 11.94 7.25 -2.24
CA ALA A 121 11.24 8.39 -2.84
C ALA A 121 11.78 8.76 -4.23
N VAL A 122 13.07 8.50 -4.49
CA VAL A 122 13.70 8.73 -5.81
C VAL A 122 13.42 7.56 -6.75
N LEU A 123 13.55 6.33 -6.28
CA LEU A 123 13.44 5.14 -7.13
C LEU A 123 12.00 4.68 -7.35
N PHE A 124 11.08 4.94 -6.42
CA PHE A 124 9.74 4.35 -6.44
C PHE A 124 8.67 5.42 -6.26
N ASP A 125 7.59 5.32 -7.05
CA ASP A 125 6.44 6.23 -6.95
C ASP A 125 5.45 5.74 -5.89
N ILE A 126 5.81 5.95 -4.62
CA ILE A 126 5.03 5.52 -3.44
C ILE A 126 4.37 6.73 -2.77
N GLY A 127 4.26 7.86 -3.48
CA GLY A 127 3.62 9.08 -3.02
C GLY A 127 4.19 9.65 -1.71
N VAL A 128 3.31 9.99 -0.77
CA VAL A 128 3.68 10.66 0.50
C VAL A 128 4.39 9.74 1.50
N PHE A 129 4.33 8.43 1.29
CA PHE A 129 4.75 7.44 2.28
C PHE A 129 6.19 7.63 2.79
N PRO A 130 7.22 7.80 1.94
CA PRO A 130 8.59 7.93 2.42
C PRO A 130 8.79 9.15 3.33
N TRP A 131 8.23 10.30 2.95
CA TRP A 131 8.31 11.54 3.73
C TRP A 131 7.57 11.43 5.06
N LEU A 132 6.40 10.79 5.05
CA LEU A 132 5.65 10.49 6.27
C LEU A 132 6.46 9.60 7.21
N MET A 133 7.12 8.56 6.69
CA MET A 133 7.92 7.64 7.51
C MET A 133 9.18 8.30 8.07
N ILE A 134 9.83 9.21 7.34
CA ILE A 134 10.92 10.03 7.89
C ILE A 134 10.42 10.89 9.06
N ALA A 135 9.28 11.57 8.89
CA ALA A 135 8.69 12.36 9.96
C ALA A 135 8.27 11.49 11.15
N ALA A 136 7.63 10.34 10.90
CA ALA A 136 7.11 9.46 11.93
C ALA A 136 8.22 8.75 12.74
N THR A 137 9.34 8.40 12.09
CA THR A 137 10.50 7.78 12.79
C THR A 137 11.12 8.72 13.82
N THR A 138 10.87 10.03 13.76
CA THR A 138 11.28 10.96 14.83
C THR A 138 10.65 10.63 16.19
N LEU A 139 9.54 9.88 16.23
CA LEU A 139 8.93 9.37 17.47
C LEU A 139 9.85 8.42 18.25
N PHE A 140 10.85 7.82 17.59
CA PHE A 140 11.83 6.96 18.24
C PHE A 140 12.97 7.75 18.90
N LEU A 141 13.16 9.02 18.54
CA LEU A 141 14.14 9.91 19.15
C LEU A 141 13.79 10.19 20.64
N PRO A 142 14.76 10.65 21.46
CA PRO A 142 14.48 11.02 22.84
C PRO A 142 13.37 12.08 22.94
N PRO A 143 12.39 12.00 23.86
CA PRO A 143 11.20 12.86 23.86
C PRO A 143 11.46 14.37 23.89
N ASP A 144 12.62 14.80 24.39
CA ASP A 144 13.05 16.20 24.46
C ASP A 144 13.72 16.70 23.16
N TRP A 145 13.88 15.85 22.13
CA TRP A 145 14.52 16.20 20.87
C TRP A 145 13.95 17.45 20.18
N PRO A 146 12.62 17.71 20.15
CA PRO A 146 12.11 18.90 19.47
C PRO A 146 12.56 20.17 20.19
N ARG A 147 12.58 20.14 21.52
CA ARG A 147 13.06 21.26 22.35
C ARG A 147 14.56 21.49 22.14
N ARG A 148 15.36 20.42 22.04
CA ARG A 148 16.80 20.54 21.75
C ARG A 148 17.06 21.14 20.37
N ALA A 149 16.33 20.71 19.35
CA ALA A 149 16.47 21.23 17.99
C ALA A 149 16.15 22.73 17.92
N MET A 150 15.09 23.19 18.61
CA MET A 150 14.73 24.62 18.66
C MET A 150 15.79 25.47 19.35
N ARG A 151 16.43 24.96 20.42
CA ARG A 151 17.54 25.66 21.09
C ARG A 151 18.74 25.86 20.16
N PHE A 152 19.04 24.85 19.33
CA PHE A 152 20.11 24.95 18.32
C PHE A 152 19.81 25.97 17.22
N GLY A 153 18.53 26.17 16.88
CA GLY A 153 18.10 27.14 15.86
C GLY A 153 18.02 28.60 16.32
N GLY A 154 18.65 28.99 17.43
CA GLY A 154 18.70 30.37 17.91
C GLY A 154 17.41 30.90 18.55
N ARG A 155 16.39 30.05 18.77
CA ARG A 155 15.23 30.44 19.59
C ARG A 155 15.63 30.44 21.07
N ASN A 156 15.97 31.62 21.58
CA ASN A 156 16.17 31.86 23.01
C ASN A 156 14.90 31.53 23.80
N GLN A 157 15.08 30.86 24.95
CA GLN A 157 14.02 30.35 25.85
C GLN A 157 13.05 31.42 26.41
N ALA A 158 13.24 32.71 26.12
CA ALA A 158 12.40 33.76 26.65
C ALA A 158 10.91 33.63 26.24
N SER A 159 10.58 32.91 25.17
CA SER A 159 9.19 32.62 24.78
C SER A 159 8.68 31.22 25.17
N ASP A 160 9.57 30.31 25.60
CA ASP A 160 9.21 28.95 26.05
C ASP A 160 9.18 28.84 27.58
N GLN A 161 9.64 29.89 28.28
CA GLN A 161 9.25 30.19 29.67
C GLN A 161 7.81 30.73 29.68
N ARG A 162 6.82 29.88 29.37
CA ARG A 162 5.58 30.02 30.15
C ARG A 162 6.03 29.80 31.60
N PRO A 163 5.71 30.71 32.55
CA PRO A 163 6.16 30.55 33.91
C PRO A 163 5.84 29.13 34.35
N ALA A 164 6.80 28.47 35.00
CA ALA A 164 6.46 27.39 35.88
C ALA A 164 5.47 28.01 36.86
N VAL A 165 4.17 27.87 36.57
CA VAL A 165 3.12 28.19 37.52
C VAL A 165 3.50 27.36 38.73
N GLU A 166 3.80 28.03 39.83
CA GLU A 166 3.97 27.37 41.11
C GLU A 166 2.85 26.36 41.24
N ILE A 167 3.23 25.11 41.44
CA ILE A 167 2.31 24.00 41.66
C ILE A 167 1.54 24.35 42.94
N THR A 168 0.47 25.13 42.82
CA THR A 168 -0.34 25.61 43.96
C THR A 168 -1.39 24.57 44.34
N GLU A 169 -1.60 23.58 43.48
CA GLU A 169 -2.27 22.33 43.82
C GLU A 169 -1.35 21.18 43.46
N PRO A 170 -1.23 20.14 44.30
CA PRO A 170 -0.39 19.02 43.95
C PRO A 170 -0.83 18.51 42.58
N VAL A 171 0.13 18.36 41.66
CA VAL A 171 0.00 17.63 40.38
C VAL A 171 -0.48 16.17 40.59
N ALA A 172 -0.83 15.81 41.83
CA ALA A 172 -1.62 14.68 42.28
C ALA A 172 -3.13 14.76 41.96
N ALA A 173 -3.60 15.67 41.10
CA ALA A 173 -4.83 15.43 40.34
C ALA A 173 -4.57 14.32 39.32
N ALA A 174 -4.44 13.10 39.87
CA ALA A 174 -4.16 11.81 39.27
C ALA A 174 -4.22 11.78 37.74
N GLU A 175 -3.05 11.67 37.10
CA GLU A 175 -2.96 10.77 35.95
C GLU A 175 -3.29 9.38 36.48
N LYS A 176 -4.60 9.09 36.62
CA LYS A 176 -5.07 7.78 37.01
C LYS A 176 -4.44 6.81 36.03
N ASP A 177 -3.84 5.75 36.55
CA ASP A 177 -3.50 4.59 35.73
C ASP A 177 -4.67 4.30 34.80
N PRO A 178 -4.39 3.95 33.53
CA PRO A 178 -5.46 3.68 32.57
C PRO A 178 -6.42 2.69 33.23
N ASN A 179 -7.69 3.07 33.33
CA ASN A 179 -8.69 2.19 33.94
C ASN A 179 -8.77 0.88 33.15
N THR A 180 -9.36 -0.16 33.75
CA THR A 180 -9.47 -1.49 33.13
C THR A 180 -10.05 -1.43 31.72
N ALA A 181 -11.04 -0.55 31.48
CA ALA A 181 -11.62 -0.34 30.15
C ALA A 181 -10.61 0.23 29.14
N THR A 182 -9.79 1.21 29.53
CA THR A 182 -8.73 1.78 28.68
C THR A 182 -7.69 0.73 28.34
N VAL A 183 -7.25 -0.04 29.33
CA VAL A 183 -6.30 -1.15 29.10
C VAL A 183 -6.89 -2.18 28.15
N PHE A 184 -8.15 -2.57 28.35
CA PHE A 184 -8.85 -3.50 27.48
C PHE A 184 -8.94 -3.00 26.03
N VAL A 185 -9.32 -1.74 25.82
CA VAL A 185 -9.38 -1.13 24.48
C VAL A 185 -7.99 -1.07 23.83
N LEU A 186 -6.96 -0.69 24.58
CA LEU A 186 -5.58 -0.67 24.07
C LEU A 186 -5.09 -2.07 23.70
N LEU A 187 -5.38 -3.07 24.52
CA LEU A 187 -5.05 -4.47 24.23
C LEU A 187 -5.78 -4.96 22.98
N LEU A 188 -7.09 -4.71 22.87
CA LEU A 188 -7.87 -5.04 21.68
C LEU A 188 -7.28 -4.37 20.44
N PHE A 189 -6.93 -3.08 20.53
CA PHE A 189 -6.28 -2.36 19.44
C PHE A 189 -4.95 -3.01 19.03
N VAL A 190 -4.08 -3.34 19.99
CA VAL A 190 -2.80 -4.01 19.73
C VAL A 190 -3.02 -5.36 19.07
N VAL A 191 -3.96 -6.18 19.57
CA VAL A 191 -4.31 -7.48 18.98
C VAL A 191 -4.78 -7.32 17.54
N VAL A 192 -5.68 -6.38 17.27
CA VAL A 192 -6.17 -6.09 15.91
C VAL A 192 -5.00 -5.68 15.00
N GLN A 193 -4.13 -4.77 15.44
CA GLN A 193 -2.98 -4.31 14.65
C GLN A 193 -1.95 -5.42 14.38
N LEU A 194 -1.86 -6.43 15.25
CA LEU A 194 -1.02 -7.60 15.05
C LEU A 194 -1.67 -8.64 14.13
N LEU A 195 -2.99 -8.84 14.21
CA LEU A 195 -3.66 -9.90 13.43
C LEU A 195 -4.05 -9.46 12.02
N VAL A 196 -4.50 -8.22 11.84
CA VAL A 196 -5.01 -7.71 10.55
C VAL A 196 -4.00 -7.84 9.41
N PRO A 197 -2.69 -7.61 9.60
CA PRO A 197 -1.73 -7.77 8.52
C PRO A 197 -1.62 -9.20 7.98
N PHE A 198 -1.85 -10.21 8.82
CA PHE A 198 -1.81 -11.62 8.45
C PHE A 198 -3.12 -12.13 7.81
N ARG A 199 -4.16 -11.30 7.72
CA ARG A 199 -5.47 -11.77 7.24
C ARG A 199 -5.46 -12.30 5.80
N HIS A 200 -4.46 -11.95 5.00
CA HIS A 200 -4.28 -12.48 3.66
C HIS A 200 -4.11 -14.01 3.64
N HIS A 201 -3.68 -14.63 4.75
CA HIS A 201 -3.64 -16.09 4.90
C HIS A 201 -5.03 -16.75 5.05
N LEU A 202 -6.08 -15.97 5.28
CA LEU A 202 -7.46 -16.48 5.38
C LEU A 202 -8.11 -16.65 3.99
N TYR A 203 -7.42 -16.22 2.92
CA TYR A 203 -7.89 -16.30 1.56
C TYR A 203 -7.06 -17.33 0.78
N PRO A 204 -7.66 -18.09 -0.14
CA PRO A 204 -6.92 -19.01 -0.99
C PRO A 204 -6.11 -18.26 -2.06
N GLY A 205 -5.04 -18.90 -2.54
CA GLY A 205 -4.23 -18.38 -3.65
C GLY A 205 -3.15 -17.37 -3.23
N ASN A 206 -2.57 -16.71 -4.24
CA ASN A 206 -1.50 -15.73 -4.03
C ASN A 206 -2.10 -14.32 -3.83
N PRO A 207 -1.89 -13.64 -2.68
CA PRO A 207 -2.42 -12.30 -2.43
C PRO A 207 -1.95 -11.24 -3.42
N SER A 208 -0.73 -11.38 -3.93
CA SER A 208 -0.18 -10.51 -4.98
C SER A 208 -0.89 -10.71 -6.33
N TRP A 209 -1.60 -11.83 -6.52
CA TRP A 209 -2.46 -12.08 -7.68
C TRP A 209 -3.90 -11.69 -7.43
N THR A 210 -4.52 -12.17 -6.34
CA THR A 210 -5.96 -11.96 -6.09
C THR A 210 -6.28 -10.57 -5.54
N GLY A 211 -5.30 -9.91 -4.89
CA GLY A 211 -5.48 -8.67 -4.14
C GLY A 211 -6.21 -8.87 -2.80
N GLU A 212 -6.54 -10.11 -2.45
CA GLU A 212 -7.33 -10.42 -1.25
C GLU A 212 -6.50 -10.28 0.01
N GLY A 213 -7.03 -9.56 1.00
CA GLY A 213 -6.34 -9.30 2.25
C GLY A 213 -5.10 -8.40 2.15
N ASP A 214 -4.76 -7.84 0.98
CA ASP A 214 -3.51 -7.10 0.75
C ASP A 214 -3.47 -5.72 1.44
N ASN A 215 -4.62 -5.02 1.50
CA ASN A 215 -4.73 -3.75 2.24
C ASN A 215 -4.26 -3.93 3.69
N PHE A 216 -3.53 -3.01 4.32
CA PHE A 216 -3.02 -3.19 5.71
C PHE A 216 -2.16 -4.45 5.98
N ALA A 217 -1.78 -5.25 4.97
CA ALA A 217 -0.85 -6.37 5.13
C ALA A 217 0.63 -5.93 5.07
N TRP A 218 0.87 -4.67 4.67
CA TRP A 218 2.20 -4.08 4.54
C TRP A 218 3.13 -4.83 3.57
N ARG A 219 2.55 -5.53 2.58
CA ARG A 219 3.24 -6.28 1.52
C ARG A 219 3.61 -5.38 0.33
N MET A 220 4.19 -4.23 0.62
CA MET A 220 4.48 -3.20 -0.38
C MET A 220 5.55 -3.68 -1.38
N MET A 221 5.32 -3.41 -2.67
CA MET A 221 6.24 -3.72 -3.79
C MET A 221 6.47 -5.21 -4.10
N LEU A 222 5.65 -6.11 -3.55
CA LEU A 222 5.71 -7.53 -3.89
C LEU A 222 4.97 -7.88 -5.21
N ASN A 223 4.17 -6.95 -5.74
CA ASN A 223 3.20 -7.21 -6.80
C ASN A 223 3.35 -6.26 -7.99
N HIS A 224 4.35 -6.48 -8.83
CA HIS A 224 4.43 -5.82 -10.12
C HIS A 224 3.49 -6.51 -11.11
N LYS A 225 2.35 -5.89 -11.41
CA LYS A 225 1.40 -6.36 -12.43
C LYS A 225 1.38 -5.47 -13.65
N ARG A 226 1.30 -6.10 -14.82
CA ARG A 226 1.04 -5.44 -16.10
C ARG A 226 0.12 -6.29 -16.95
N GLY A 227 -0.63 -5.68 -17.85
CA GLY A 227 -1.54 -6.41 -18.71
C GLY A 227 -2.50 -5.52 -19.46
N GLY A 228 -3.56 -6.12 -19.97
CA GLY A 228 -4.66 -5.45 -20.66
C GLY A 228 -6.00 -5.99 -20.18
N VAL A 229 -7.02 -5.13 -20.22
CA VAL A 229 -8.41 -5.50 -19.94
C VAL A 229 -9.30 -5.00 -21.07
N ALA A 230 -10.15 -5.87 -21.58
CA ALA A 230 -11.18 -5.54 -22.56
C ALA A 230 -12.55 -5.95 -22.01
N PHE A 231 -13.57 -5.11 -22.22
CA PHE A 231 -14.94 -5.38 -21.79
C PHE A 231 -15.82 -5.64 -23.01
N HIS A 232 -16.75 -6.58 -22.86
CA HIS A 232 -17.74 -6.89 -23.89
C HIS A 232 -19.12 -7.00 -23.24
N ALA A 233 -20.14 -6.47 -23.92
CA ALA A 233 -21.54 -6.72 -23.58
C ALA A 233 -22.05 -7.89 -24.42
N VAL A 234 -22.77 -8.81 -23.79
CA VAL A 234 -23.42 -9.94 -24.47
C VAL A 234 -24.93 -9.85 -24.25
N LYS A 235 -25.68 -9.98 -25.34
CA LYS A 235 -27.14 -10.01 -25.27
C LYS A 235 -27.60 -11.45 -24.94
N PRO A 236 -28.54 -11.65 -24.01
CA PRO A 236 -29.02 -12.98 -23.67
C PRO A 236 -29.57 -13.72 -24.89
N GLY A 237 -29.20 -15.00 -24.99
CA GLY A 237 -29.62 -15.86 -26.09
C GLY A 237 -28.92 -15.59 -27.43
N THR A 238 -27.91 -14.70 -27.47
CA THR A 238 -27.05 -14.53 -28.63
C THR A 238 -25.60 -14.84 -28.27
N SER A 239 -24.80 -15.23 -29.27
CA SER A 239 -23.34 -15.32 -29.13
C SER A 239 -22.64 -14.02 -29.54
N GLN A 240 -23.40 -12.93 -29.73
CA GLN A 240 -22.86 -11.67 -30.22
C GLN A 240 -22.21 -10.90 -29.07
N ARG A 241 -20.90 -10.67 -29.18
CA ARG A 241 -20.11 -9.87 -28.24
C ARG A 241 -19.93 -8.46 -28.79
N LEU A 242 -20.42 -7.46 -28.06
CA LEU A 242 -20.25 -6.05 -28.41
C LEU A 242 -19.07 -5.47 -27.62
N PRO A 243 -17.97 -5.06 -28.25
CA PRO A 243 -16.83 -4.48 -27.54
C PRO A 243 -17.20 -3.11 -26.94
N ILE A 244 -16.72 -2.86 -25.71
CA ILE A 244 -16.94 -1.60 -24.99
C ILE A 244 -15.59 -0.88 -24.83
N ASP A 245 -15.46 0.32 -25.41
CA ASP A 245 -14.32 1.18 -25.13
C ASP A 245 -14.51 1.93 -23.81
N VAL A 246 -13.84 1.46 -22.76
CA VAL A 246 -13.89 2.07 -21.42
C VAL A 246 -12.90 3.24 -21.26
N ARG A 247 -11.98 3.46 -22.21
CA ARG A 247 -10.92 4.49 -22.08
C ARG A 247 -11.48 5.91 -21.96
N PRO A 248 -12.53 6.32 -22.70
CA PRO A 248 -13.13 7.65 -22.54
C PRO A 248 -13.78 7.89 -21.18
N MET A 249 -14.13 6.82 -20.45
CA MET A 249 -14.82 6.90 -19.15
C MET A 249 -13.85 7.04 -17.97
N LEU A 250 -12.56 6.81 -18.19
CA LEU A 250 -11.56 6.64 -17.13
C LEU A 250 -10.39 7.60 -17.32
N SER A 251 -9.93 8.18 -16.21
CA SER A 251 -8.62 8.82 -16.21
C SER A 251 -7.50 7.80 -16.44
N ARG A 252 -6.36 8.26 -16.95
CA ARG A 252 -5.16 7.41 -17.13
C ARG A 252 -4.73 6.70 -15.83
N PHE A 253 -4.93 7.33 -14.68
CA PHE A 253 -4.65 6.73 -13.38
C PHE A 253 -5.60 5.57 -13.06
N GLN A 254 -6.92 5.80 -13.23
CA GLN A 254 -7.93 4.75 -13.00
C GLN A 254 -7.72 3.56 -13.94
N TYR A 255 -7.46 3.80 -15.23
CA TYR A 255 -7.23 2.73 -16.20
C TYR A 255 -6.00 1.88 -15.85
N ARG A 256 -4.88 2.50 -15.45
CA ARG A 256 -3.70 1.75 -15.01
C ARG A 256 -3.98 0.89 -13.76
N ARG A 257 -4.76 1.40 -12.82
CA ARG A 257 -5.13 0.64 -11.62
C ARG A 257 -6.09 -0.50 -11.94
N LEU A 258 -7.07 -0.26 -12.80
CA LEU A 258 -8.07 -1.22 -13.27
C LEU A 258 -7.43 -2.51 -13.80
N ILE A 259 -6.42 -2.40 -14.67
CA ILE A 259 -5.71 -3.55 -15.27
C ILE A 259 -5.20 -4.54 -14.22
N SER A 260 -4.78 -4.04 -13.05
CA SER A 260 -4.11 -4.82 -12.02
C SER A 260 -5.02 -5.32 -10.89
N ASP A 261 -6.27 -4.86 -10.85
CA ASP A 261 -7.15 -4.99 -9.68
C ASP A 261 -8.50 -5.62 -10.03
N PRO A 262 -8.75 -6.89 -9.66
CA PRO A 262 -10.01 -7.56 -9.94
C PRO A 262 -11.25 -6.85 -9.37
N ASP A 263 -11.12 -6.16 -8.23
CA ASP A 263 -12.26 -5.47 -7.61
C ASP A 263 -12.67 -4.24 -8.42
N LEU A 264 -11.70 -3.55 -9.02
CA LEU A 264 -11.98 -2.42 -9.90
C LEU A 264 -12.58 -2.88 -11.23
N ILE A 265 -12.15 -4.04 -11.75
CA ILE A 265 -12.75 -4.64 -12.95
C ILE A 265 -14.22 -4.94 -12.69
N LEU A 266 -14.53 -5.60 -11.56
CA LEU A 266 -15.90 -5.87 -11.15
C LEU A 266 -16.71 -4.58 -10.91
N GLN A 267 -16.12 -3.59 -10.23
CA GLN A 267 -16.76 -2.29 -10.01
C GLN A 267 -17.12 -1.58 -11.33
N LEU A 268 -16.24 -1.65 -12.34
CA LEU A 268 -16.53 -1.08 -13.65
C LEU A 268 -17.59 -1.87 -14.38
N ALA A 269 -17.59 -3.21 -14.29
CA ALA A 269 -18.63 -4.05 -14.87
C ALA A 269 -20.03 -3.68 -14.35
N HIS A 270 -20.18 -3.48 -13.03
CA HIS A 270 -21.43 -3.00 -12.43
C HIS A 270 -21.83 -1.63 -12.98
N ARG A 271 -20.88 -0.69 -13.09
CA ARG A 271 -21.16 0.64 -13.63
C ARG A 271 -21.58 0.61 -15.10
N LEU A 272 -21.00 -0.30 -15.90
CA LEU A 272 -21.41 -0.51 -17.29
C LEU A 272 -22.82 -1.09 -17.36
N SER A 273 -23.12 -2.13 -16.56
CA SER A 273 -24.45 -2.73 -16.48
C SER A 273 -25.53 -1.71 -16.10
N GLU A 274 -25.28 -0.89 -15.06
CA GLU A 274 -26.17 0.23 -14.69
C GLU A 274 -26.35 1.24 -15.82
N GLY A 275 -25.32 1.47 -16.64
CA GLY A 275 -25.37 2.34 -17.81
C GLY A 275 -26.31 1.81 -18.87
N PHE A 276 -26.13 0.54 -19.28
CA PHE A 276 -27.02 -0.12 -20.24
C PHE A 276 -28.49 -0.12 -19.79
N GLN A 277 -28.73 -0.39 -18.50
CA GLN A 277 -30.09 -0.35 -17.94
C GLN A 277 -30.72 1.04 -18.04
N LYS A 278 -29.96 2.11 -17.78
CA LYS A 278 -30.44 3.50 -17.90
C LYS A 278 -30.74 3.90 -19.34
N ASP A 279 -30.02 3.34 -20.29
CA ASP A 279 -30.23 3.56 -21.73
C ASP A 279 -31.38 2.70 -22.30
N GLY A 280 -32.07 1.92 -21.45
CA GLY A 280 -33.22 1.09 -21.82
C GLY A 280 -32.85 -0.30 -22.34
N PHE A 281 -31.58 -0.69 -22.25
CA PHE A 281 -31.11 -2.03 -22.61
C PHE A 281 -31.18 -2.95 -21.38
N GLU A 282 -32.19 -3.82 -21.36
CA GLU A 282 -32.36 -4.81 -20.29
C GLU A 282 -31.61 -6.11 -20.59
N ASN A 283 -31.18 -6.77 -19.52
CA ASN A 283 -30.58 -8.11 -19.50
C ASN A 283 -29.19 -8.26 -20.17
N PHE A 284 -28.45 -7.19 -20.47
CA PHE A 284 -27.08 -7.37 -20.97
C PHE A 284 -26.13 -7.92 -19.91
N GLU A 285 -25.40 -8.97 -20.28
CA GLU A 285 -24.32 -9.54 -19.50
C GLU A 285 -23.02 -8.76 -19.77
N ILE A 286 -22.21 -8.55 -18.74
CA ILE A 286 -20.96 -7.83 -18.86
C ILE A 286 -19.80 -8.79 -18.59
N HIS A 287 -18.98 -9.01 -19.62
CA HIS A 287 -17.85 -9.91 -19.58
C HIS A 287 -16.54 -9.13 -19.71
N ALA A 288 -15.45 -9.66 -19.15
CA ALA A 288 -14.13 -9.04 -19.25
C ALA A 288 -13.04 -10.06 -19.60
N VAL A 289 -12.21 -9.71 -20.58
CA VAL A 289 -10.96 -10.41 -20.88
C VAL A 289 -9.84 -9.64 -20.20
N ALA A 290 -9.35 -10.17 -19.07
CA ALA A 290 -8.28 -9.55 -18.28
C ALA A 290 -7.02 -10.43 -18.33
N LEU A 291 -6.09 -10.11 -19.24
CA LEU A 291 -4.83 -10.85 -19.40
C LEU A 291 -3.72 -10.11 -18.65
N VAL A 292 -3.13 -10.76 -17.64
CA VAL A 292 -2.21 -10.12 -16.68
C VAL A 292 -0.97 -10.97 -16.42
N SER A 293 0.18 -10.31 -16.33
CA SER A 293 1.46 -10.88 -15.88
C SER A 293 1.79 -10.36 -14.49
N LEU A 294 2.13 -11.26 -13.56
CA LEU A 294 2.57 -10.94 -12.20
C LEU A 294 4.08 -11.23 -12.06
N ASN A 295 4.84 -10.22 -11.67
CA ASN A 295 6.29 -10.28 -11.43
C ASN A 295 7.05 -10.97 -12.58
N GLY A 296 6.66 -10.67 -13.83
CA GLY A 296 7.35 -11.19 -15.02
C GLY A 296 7.00 -12.63 -15.37
N ARG A 297 5.97 -13.24 -14.76
CA ARG A 297 5.41 -14.53 -15.22
C ARG A 297 4.84 -14.40 -16.63
N ARG A 298 4.71 -15.54 -17.34
CA ARG A 298 3.90 -15.58 -18.56
C ARG A 298 2.49 -15.05 -18.25
N PRO A 299 1.89 -14.23 -19.12
CA PRO A 299 0.55 -13.71 -18.89
C PRO A 299 -0.47 -14.85 -18.79
N GLN A 300 -1.47 -14.67 -17.93
CA GLN A 300 -2.62 -15.56 -17.84
C GLN A 300 -3.88 -14.75 -17.54
N LEU A 301 -5.05 -15.35 -17.77
CA LEU A 301 -6.33 -14.74 -17.45
C LEU A 301 -6.47 -14.54 -15.95
N LEU A 302 -6.83 -13.32 -15.54
CA LEU A 302 -7.12 -12.95 -14.15
C LEU A 302 -8.56 -13.30 -13.76
N ILE A 303 -9.46 -13.29 -14.73
CA ILE A 303 -10.91 -13.51 -14.58
C ILE A 303 -11.35 -14.42 -15.73
N ASP A 304 -12.34 -15.28 -15.47
CA ASP A 304 -12.97 -16.10 -16.50
C ASP A 304 -13.70 -15.22 -17.52
N PRO A 305 -13.32 -15.25 -18.83
CA PRO A 305 -13.93 -14.41 -19.85
C PRO A 305 -15.38 -14.76 -20.19
N GLU A 306 -15.87 -15.92 -19.75
CA GLU A 306 -17.26 -16.35 -19.97
C GLU A 306 -18.17 -16.06 -18.76
N LEU A 307 -17.63 -15.48 -17.69
CA LEU A 307 -18.38 -15.14 -16.49
C LEU A 307 -19.05 -13.77 -16.63
N ASP A 308 -20.37 -13.72 -16.42
CA ASP A 308 -21.11 -12.46 -16.30
C ASP A 308 -20.80 -11.75 -14.98
N LEU A 309 -19.91 -10.75 -15.06
CA LEU A 309 -19.50 -9.92 -13.93
C LEU A 309 -20.63 -9.01 -13.43
N SER A 310 -21.71 -8.81 -14.19
CA SER A 310 -22.84 -8.00 -13.74
C SER A 310 -23.59 -8.65 -12.57
N GLN A 311 -23.53 -9.98 -12.45
CA GLN A 311 -24.20 -10.76 -11.38
C GLN A 311 -23.30 -11.00 -10.17
N GLU A 312 -21.99 -10.86 -10.33
CA GLU A 312 -21.02 -11.07 -9.26
C GLU A 312 -21.12 -10.01 -8.17
N GLN A 313 -20.95 -10.40 -6.91
CA GLN A 313 -21.07 -9.48 -5.77
C GLN A 313 -19.71 -9.03 -5.26
N ARG A 314 -19.56 -7.72 -5.05
CA ARG A 314 -18.38 -7.18 -4.36
C ARG A 314 -18.46 -7.54 -2.89
N SER A 315 -17.39 -8.16 -2.38
CA SER A 315 -17.28 -8.53 -0.98
C SER A 315 -15.86 -8.37 -0.45
N MET A 316 -15.74 -8.38 0.88
CA MET A 316 -14.46 -8.47 1.58
C MET A 316 -14.00 -9.93 1.76
N PHE A 317 -14.81 -10.91 1.35
CA PHE A 317 -14.52 -12.33 1.44
C PHE A 317 -13.87 -12.83 0.14
N HIS A 318 -13.63 -14.13 0.07
CA HIS A 318 -13.04 -14.75 -1.11
C HIS A 318 -13.89 -14.50 -2.37
N ARG A 319 -13.21 -14.23 -3.49
CA ARG A 319 -13.72 -13.85 -4.79
C ARG A 319 -13.59 -15.04 -5.76
N PRO A 320 -14.67 -15.81 -5.96
CA PRO A 320 -14.61 -17.00 -6.82
C PRO A 320 -14.38 -16.64 -8.30
N PHE A 321 -14.70 -15.41 -8.72
CA PHE A 321 -14.52 -14.93 -10.09
C PHE A 321 -13.04 -14.67 -10.48
N VAL A 322 -12.12 -14.68 -9.50
CA VAL A 322 -10.68 -14.49 -9.78
C VAL A 322 -10.04 -15.86 -10.01
N LEU A 323 -9.49 -16.06 -11.20
CA LEU A 323 -8.81 -17.30 -11.54
C LEU A 323 -7.54 -17.50 -10.69
N PRO A 324 -7.20 -18.73 -10.26
CA PRO A 324 -6.01 -18.98 -9.47
C PRO A 324 -4.74 -18.75 -10.30
N LEU A 325 -3.69 -18.23 -9.66
CA LEU A 325 -2.37 -18.10 -10.28
C LEU A 325 -1.76 -19.49 -10.52
N THR A 326 -1.67 -19.91 -11.78
CA THR A 326 -1.08 -21.22 -12.15
C THR A 326 0.38 -21.11 -12.58
N GLU A 327 0.77 -19.98 -13.19
CA GLU A 327 2.14 -19.71 -13.61
C GLU A 327 3.13 -19.69 -12.43
N ALA A 328 4.15 -20.55 -12.53
CA ALA A 328 5.22 -20.63 -11.55
C ALA A 328 6.09 -19.37 -11.54
N VAL A 329 6.79 -19.16 -10.43
CA VAL A 329 7.83 -18.14 -10.29
C VAL A 329 8.86 -18.33 -11.43
N PRO A 330 9.05 -17.35 -12.34
CA PRO A 330 9.72 -17.59 -13.63
C PRO A 330 11.25 -17.52 -13.46
N GLU A 331 12.01 -18.46 -14.02
CA GLU A 331 13.49 -18.36 -14.02
C GLU A 331 14.00 -17.20 -14.88
N GLN A 332 13.30 -16.94 -15.99
CA GLN A 332 13.54 -15.81 -16.89
C GLN A 332 12.27 -14.98 -17.01
N LEU A 333 12.39 -13.66 -16.89
CA LEU A 333 11.25 -12.76 -17.01
C LEU A 333 10.63 -12.85 -18.42
N TRP A 334 9.31 -12.98 -18.47
CA TRP A 334 8.55 -12.66 -19.67
C TRP A 334 8.86 -11.23 -20.06
N ASN A 335 9.30 -11.00 -21.30
CA ASN A 335 9.74 -9.68 -21.76
C ASN A 335 8.99 -9.20 -23.01
N VAL A 336 7.99 -9.95 -23.48
CA VAL A 336 7.14 -9.53 -24.60
C VAL A 336 6.30 -8.30 -24.17
N PRO A 337 6.32 -7.20 -24.95
CA PRO A 337 5.50 -6.02 -24.68
C PRO A 337 4.00 -6.36 -24.71
N VAL A 338 3.21 -5.72 -23.84
CA VAL A 338 1.76 -6.00 -23.71
C VAL A 338 0.99 -5.91 -25.03
N ARG A 339 1.37 -4.96 -25.90
CA ARG A 339 0.75 -4.76 -27.21
C ARG A 339 0.91 -5.95 -28.17
N ASP A 340 1.93 -6.77 -27.94
CA ASP A 340 2.30 -7.87 -28.82
C ASP A 340 1.77 -9.21 -28.25
N TRP A 341 1.14 -9.21 -27.06
CA TRP A 341 0.59 -10.42 -26.43
C TRP A 341 -0.52 -11.07 -27.26
N ALA A 342 -1.22 -10.33 -28.13
CA ALA A 342 -2.24 -10.92 -28.99
C ALA A 342 -1.68 -12.02 -29.92
N GLU A 343 -0.39 -11.96 -30.25
CA GLU A 343 0.29 -12.98 -31.06
C GLU A 343 0.47 -14.31 -30.30
N ASP A 344 0.68 -14.23 -28.98
CA ASP A 344 0.88 -15.37 -28.08
C ASP A 344 -0.42 -15.96 -27.52
N PHE A 345 -1.54 -15.25 -27.68
CA PHE A 345 -2.88 -15.61 -27.18
C PHE A 345 -3.98 -15.32 -28.22
N PRO A 346 -3.89 -15.85 -29.45
CA PRO A 346 -4.82 -15.55 -30.54
C PRO A 346 -6.27 -15.95 -30.23
N GLU A 347 -6.47 -16.94 -29.36
CA GLU A 347 -7.79 -17.39 -28.91
C GLU A 347 -8.53 -16.37 -28.05
N LEU A 348 -7.81 -15.47 -27.38
CA LEU A 348 -8.39 -14.43 -26.52
C LEU A 348 -8.70 -13.14 -27.31
N PHE A 349 -8.08 -12.97 -28.47
CA PHE A 349 -8.21 -11.82 -29.34
C PHE A 349 -8.47 -12.27 -30.78
N PRO A 350 -9.62 -12.91 -31.06
CA PRO A 350 -9.95 -13.31 -32.43
C PRO A 350 -9.91 -12.06 -33.33
N ALA A 351 -9.21 -12.16 -34.46
CA ALA A 351 -9.17 -11.10 -35.45
C ALA A 351 -10.61 -10.67 -35.78
N ALA A 352 -10.86 -9.36 -35.81
CA ALA A 352 -12.14 -8.83 -36.23
C ALA A 352 -12.47 -9.42 -37.61
N THR A 353 -13.40 -10.37 -37.66
CA THR A 353 -13.97 -10.83 -38.91
C THR A 353 -14.59 -9.61 -39.58
N GLU A 354 -14.29 -9.37 -40.86
CA GLU A 354 -14.70 -8.21 -41.67
C GLU A 354 -16.23 -8.02 -41.80
N ASP A 355 -17.04 -8.76 -41.04
CA ASP A 355 -18.51 -8.79 -41.07
C ASP A 355 -19.21 -7.97 -39.98
N ALA A 356 -18.50 -7.06 -39.29
CA ALA A 356 -19.16 -6.04 -38.46
C ALA A 356 -19.73 -4.91 -39.33
N GLY A 357 -20.70 -5.26 -40.18
CA GLY A 357 -21.51 -4.33 -40.93
C GLY A 357 -22.27 -3.40 -39.98
N SER A 358 -22.03 -2.11 -40.15
CA SER A 358 -22.89 -0.97 -39.79
C SER A 358 -24.14 -1.27 -38.95
N LEU A 359 -24.06 -1.00 -37.65
CA LEU A 359 -25.19 -0.52 -36.82
C LEU A 359 -24.69 0.48 -35.78
#